data_AF-A0AAN7RC90-F1
#
_entry.id   AF-A0AAN7RC90-F1
#
_cell.length_a   1.000
_cell.length_b   1.000
_cell.length_c   1.000
_cell.angle_alpha   90.00
_cell.angle_beta   90.00
_cell.angle_gamma   90.00
#
_symmetry.space_group_name_H-M   'P 1'
#
loop_
_entity.id
_entity.type
_entity.pdbx_description
1 polymer ?
#
loop_
_entity_poly.entity_id
_entity_poly.type
_entity_poly.pdbx_seq_one_letter_code
_entity_poly.pdbx_strand_id
1 'polypeptide(L)'
;MEGLAQLEALCERLYNSQDSAERAHVENTLKCFSANTEYISQCQYILDNALTPYALMLASSSLLKQVTEHTLALQLRLDISNRLLLLAHLFSPA
;
A
#
# COMPACT_ATOMS: atom_id res chain seq x y z
N MET A 1 15.12 3.82 10.80
CA MET A 1 13.72 3.93 10.29
C MET A 1 13.79 3.53 8.81
N GLU A 2 13.80 2.23 8.54
CA GLU A 2 14.21 1.64 7.25
C GLU A 2 13.02 1.09 6.43
N GLY A 3 11.79 1.49 6.75
CA GLY A 3 10.58 0.87 6.19
C GLY A 3 10.05 1.47 4.88
N LEU A 4 10.18 2.78 4.67
CA LEU A 4 9.54 3.45 3.52
C LEU A 4 10.32 3.26 2.22
N ALA A 5 11.58 3.71 2.20
CA ALA A 5 12.40 3.71 0.99
C ALA A 5 12.64 2.30 0.42
N GLN A 6 12.79 1.28 1.29
CA GLN A 6 12.85 -0.11 0.85
C GLN A 6 11.54 -0.55 0.18
N LEU A 7 10.40 -0.15 0.74
CA LEU A 7 9.10 -0.51 0.19
C LEU A 7 8.84 0.19 -1.14
N GLU A 8 9.22 1.46 -1.26
CA GLU A 8 9.15 2.19 -2.53
C GLU A 8 10.00 1.49 -3.61
N ALA A 9 11.23 1.09 -3.25
CA ALA A 9 12.10 0.32 -4.15
C ALA A 9 11.51 -1.06 -4.50
N LEU A 10 10.87 -1.75 -3.55
CA LEU A 10 10.18 -3.01 -3.82
C LEU A 10 9.01 -2.81 -4.77
N CYS A 11 8.15 -1.81 -4.53
CA CYS A 11 7.05 -1.49 -5.44
C CYS A 11 7.58 -1.14 -6.84
N GLU A 12 8.61 -0.32 -6.93
CA GLU A 12 9.21 0.06 -8.20
C GLU A 12 9.78 -1.17 -8.92
N ARG A 13 10.48 -2.08 -8.22
CA ARG A 13 10.96 -3.34 -8.80
C ARG A 13 9.83 -4.25 -9.24
N LEU A 14 8.70 -4.30 -8.53
CA LEU A 14 7.54 -5.09 -8.97
C LEU A 14 7.04 -4.62 -10.35
N TYR A 15 7.06 -3.31 -10.61
CA TYR A 15 6.56 -2.72 -11.85
C TYR A 15 7.63 -2.59 -12.95
N ASN A 16 8.90 -2.35 -12.60
CA ASN A 16 10.00 -2.19 -13.57
C ASN A 16 10.77 -3.49 -13.86
N SER A 17 10.74 -4.48 -12.97
CA SER A 17 11.52 -5.71 -13.18
C SER A 17 10.92 -6.56 -14.31
N GLN A 18 11.76 -6.93 -15.26
CA GLN A 18 11.42 -7.81 -16.38
C GLN A 18 11.54 -9.30 -16.00
N ASP A 19 12.25 -9.58 -14.90
CA ASP A 19 12.43 -10.93 -14.37
C ASP A 19 11.18 -11.37 -13.60
N SER A 20 10.49 -12.38 -14.14
CA SER A 20 9.28 -12.95 -13.54
C SER A 20 9.52 -13.54 -12.16
N ALA A 21 10.71 -14.13 -11.93
CA ALA A 21 11.10 -14.70 -10.65
C ALA A 21 11.31 -13.61 -9.57
N GLU A 22 12.01 -12.53 -9.91
CA GLU A 22 12.18 -11.36 -9.03
C GLU A 22 10.83 -10.72 -8.71
N ARG A 23 10.00 -10.51 -9.73
CA ARG A 23 8.67 -9.93 -9.56
C ARG A 23 7.79 -10.80 -8.66
N ALA A 24 7.81 -12.12 -8.82
CA ALA A 24 7.07 -13.04 -7.96
C ALA A 24 7.56 -13.02 -6.51
N HIS A 25 8.88 -12.90 -6.29
CA HIS A 25 9.45 -12.79 -4.95
C HIS A 25 8.97 -11.51 -4.25
N VAL A 26 9.11 -10.37 -4.93
CA VAL A 26 8.64 -9.07 -4.44
C VAL A 26 7.13 -9.06 -4.21
N GLU A 27 6.35 -9.64 -5.12
CA GLU A 27 4.89 -9.75 -4.96
C GLU A 27 4.53 -10.55 -3.70
N ASN A 28 5.26 -11.63 -3.41
CA ASN A 28 5.01 -12.46 -2.24
C ASN A 28 5.29 -11.67 -0.95
N THR A 29 6.41 -10.96 -0.90
CA THR A 29 6.73 -10.06 0.21
C THR A 29 5.65 -9.00 0.41
N LEU A 30 5.23 -8.35 -0.68
CA LEU A 30 4.20 -7.31 -0.65
C LEU A 30 2.81 -7.86 -0.29
N LYS A 31 2.48 -9.08 -0.70
CA LYS A 31 1.25 -9.78 -0.31
C LYS A 31 1.13 -9.92 1.20
N CYS A 32 2.26 -10.10 1.90
CA CYS A 32 2.28 -10.21 3.36
C CYS A 32 1.70 -8.95 4.04
N PHE A 33 1.91 -7.76 3.46
CA PHE A 33 1.33 -6.49 3.94
C PHE A 33 -0.19 -6.47 3.81
N SER A 34 -0.73 -7.10 2.77
CA SER A 34 -2.18 -7.23 2.56
C SER A 34 -2.80 -8.42 3.30
N ALA A 35 -2.00 -9.35 3.82
CA ALA A 35 -2.48 -10.55 4.51
C ALA A 35 -2.60 -10.36 6.03
N ASN A 36 -1.62 -9.67 6.65
CA ASN A 36 -1.57 -9.52 8.10
C ASN A 36 -1.95 -8.11 8.56
N THR A 37 -2.94 -8.01 9.45
CA THR A 37 -3.47 -6.74 9.96
C THR A 37 -2.47 -5.93 10.80
N GLU A 38 -1.36 -6.55 11.20
CA GLU A 38 -0.21 -5.87 11.82
C GLU A 38 0.43 -4.81 10.90
N TYR A 39 0.37 -5.01 9.58
CA TYR A 39 0.93 -4.08 8.61
C TYR A 39 -0.01 -2.90 8.29
N ILE A 40 -1.23 -2.86 8.85
CA ILE A 40 -2.16 -1.74 8.61
C ILE A 40 -1.52 -0.42 9.02
N SER A 41 -0.92 -0.36 10.21
CA SER A 41 -0.25 0.85 10.70
C SER A 41 0.90 1.27 9.78
N GLN A 42 1.61 0.30 9.22
CA GLN A 42 2.72 0.54 8.32
C GLN A 42 2.24 1.03 6.95
N CYS A 43 1.19 0.43 6.40
CA CYS A 43 0.55 0.90 5.17
C CYS A 43 -0.03 2.31 5.34
N GLN A 44 -0.64 2.64 6.49
CA GLN A 44 -1.10 4.00 6.78
C GLN A 44 0.07 4.99 6.81
N TYR A 45 1.17 4.63 7.47
CA TYR A 45 2.38 5.45 7.48
C TYR A 45 2.93 5.67 6.07
N ILE A 46 2.99 4.62 5.25
CA ILE A 46 3.40 4.70 3.85
C ILE A 46 2.46 5.65 3.09
N LEU A 47 1.16 5.55 3.30
CA LEU A 47 0.19 6.42 2.63
C LEU A 47 0.37 7.90 2.97
N ASP A 48 0.81 8.19 4.20
CA ASP A 48 1.03 9.53 4.73
C ASP A 48 2.40 10.12 4.34
N ASN A 49 3.42 9.25 4.18
CA ASN A 49 4.82 9.67 3.99
C ASN A 49 5.40 9.36 2.61
N ALA A 50 4.81 8.42 1.86
CA ALA A 50 5.31 8.06 0.53
C ALA A 50 5.01 9.16 -0.47
N LEU A 51 6.00 9.42 -1.32
CA LEU A 51 5.90 10.38 -2.41
C LEU A 51 5.80 9.69 -3.77
N THR A 52 6.09 8.39 -3.82
CA THR A 52 5.98 7.61 -5.05
C THR A 52 4.56 7.11 -5.28
N PRO A 53 4.02 7.24 -6.51
CA PRO A 53 2.67 6.78 -6.82
C PRO A 53 2.53 5.26 -6.66
N TYR A 54 3.59 4.49 -6.93
CA TYR A 54 3.58 3.02 -6.77
C TYR A 54 3.38 2.58 -5.32
N ALA A 55 4.07 3.21 -4.36
CA ALA A 55 3.93 2.86 -2.95
C ALA A 55 2.58 3.30 -2.38
N LEU A 56 2.08 4.47 -2.78
CA LEU A 56 0.74 4.93 -2.43
C LEU A 56 -0.33 3.96 -2.92
N MET A 57 -0.24 3.51 -4.18
CA MET A 57 -1.18 2.57 -4.77
C MET A 57 -1.12 1.20 -4.09
N LEU A 58 0.08 0.73 -3.73
CA LEU A 58 0.27 -0.53 -3.01
C LEU A 58 -0.31 -0.47 -1.59
N ALA A 59 0.01 0.57 -0.83
CA ALA A 59 -0.48 0.75 0.53
C ALA A 59 -2.01 0.86 0.53
N SER A 60 -2.57 1.63 -0.41
CA SER A 60 -4.01 1.72 -0.70
C SER A 60 -4.63 0.35 -0.94
N SER A 61 -4.12 -0.39 -1.92
CA SER A 61 -4.64 -1.70 -2.32
C SER A 61 -4.56 -2.71 -1.18
N SER A 62 -3.45 -2.71 -0.43
CA SER A 62 -3.24 -3.60 0.72
C SER A 62 -4.23 -3.31 1.85
N LEU A 63 -4.43 -2.03 2.19
CA LEU A 63 -5.40 -1.61 3.20
C LEU A 63 -6.84 -1.95 2.76
N LEU A 64 -7.19 -1.68 1.51
CA LEU A 64 -8.51 -2.01 0.96
C LEU A 64 -8.77 -3.52 1.04
N LYS A 65 -7.77 -4.32 0.69
CA LYS A 65 -7.88 -5.79 0.76
C LYS A 65 -8.12 -6.24 2.20
N GLN A 66 -7.39 -5.69 3.16
CA GLN A 66 -7.60 -6.04 4.57
C GLN A 66 -8.93 -5.58 5.13
N VAL A 67 -9.42 -4.40 4.72
CA VAL A 67 -10.77 -3.93 5.05
C VAL A 67 -11.86 -4.84 4.49
N THR A 68 -11.59 -5.49 3.35
CA THR A 68 -12.54 -6.35 2.65
C THR A 68 -12.50 -7.78 3.19
N GLU A 69 -11.31 -8.33 3.44
CA GLU A 69 -11.08 -9.71 3.86
C GLU A 69 -11.22 -9.89 5.39
N HIS A 70 -10.83 -8.88 6.16
CA HIS A 70 -10.92 -8.90 7.62
C HIS A 70 -12.02 -7.94 8.10
N THR A 71 -12.76 -8.37 9.13
CA THR A 71 -13.73 -7.49 9.82
C THR A 71 -12.97 -6.47 10.67
N LEU A 72 -12.45 -5.42 10.02
CA LEU A 72 -11.82 -4.29 10.69
C LEU A 72 -12.86 -3.37 11.32
N ALA A 73 -12.45 -2.65 12.36
CA ALA A 73 -13.31 -1.67 13.03
C ALA A 73 -13.87 -0.64 12.03
N LEU A 74 -15.14 -0.28 12.19
CA LEU A 74 -15.86 0.66 11.31
C LEU A 74 -15.08 1.96 11.10
N GLN A 75 -14.47 2.49 12.18
CA GLN A 75 -13.65 3.70 12.13
C GLN A 75 -12.46 3.55 11.19
N LEU A 76 -11.75 2.42 11.26
CA LEU A 76 -10.58 2.17 10.40
C LEU A 76 -10.97 2.12 8.93
N ARG A 77 -12.12 1.50 8.63
CA ARG A 77 -12.64 1.43 7.26
C ARG A 77 -12.98 2.81 6.70
N LEU A 78 -13.68 3.63 7.49
CA LEU A 78 -14.04 4.99 7.10
C LEU A 78 -12.80 5.86 6.90
N ASP A 79 -11.85 5.75 7.82
CA ASP A 79 -10.60 6.49 7.82
C ASP A 79 -9.73 6.13 6.59
N ILE A 80 -9.59 4.85 6.25
CA ILE A 80 -8.93 4.39 5.02
C ILE A 80 -9.66 4.91 3.77
N SER A 81 -10.98 4.70 3.66
CA SER A 81 -11.75 5.16 2.50
C SER A 81 -11.71 6.67 2.31
N ASN A 82 -11.77 7.44 3.39
CA ASN A 82 -11.72 8.89 3.35
C ASN A 82 -10.33 9.39 2.91
N ARG A 83 -9.26 8.74 3.37
CA ARG A 83 -7.91 9.02 2.88
C ARG A 83 -7.75 8.71 1.39
N LEU A 84 -8.30 7.60 0.90
CA LEU A 84 -8.25 7.26 -0.53
C LEU A 84 -8.98 8.30 -1.38
N LEU A 85 -10.13 8.79 -0.91
CA LEU A 85 -10.84 9.91 -1.54
C LEU A 85 -9.98 11.17 -1.55
N LEU A 86 -9.38 11.55 -0.40
CA LEU A 86 -8.50 12.70 -0.31
C LEU A 86 -7.32 12.60 -1.30
N LEU A 87 -6.72 11.40 -1.41
CA LEU A 87 -5.62 11.13 -2.32
C LEU A 87 -6.04 11.22 -3.79
N ALA A 88 -7.21 10.68 -4.14
CA ALA A 88 -7.79 10.82 -5.47
C ALA A 88 -8.10 12.28 -5.82
N HIS A 89 -8.52 13.08 -4.85
CA HIS A 89 -8.70 14.52 -5.02
C HIS A 89 -7.37 15.26 -5.19
N LEU A 90 -6.31 14.85 -4.49
CA LEU A 90 -4.99 15.45 -4.61
C LEU A 90 -4.30 15.13 -5.95
N PHE A 91 -4.53 13.90 -6.46
CA PHE A 91 -3.98 13.42 -7.72
C PHE A 91 -4.84 13.74 -8.95
N SER A 92 -6.00 14.37 -8.79
CA SER A 92 -6.79 14.88 -9.92
C SER A 92 -6.34 16.32 -10.21
N PRO A 93 -5.53 16.57 -11.27
CA PRO A 93 -5.24 17.92 -11.67
C PRO A 93 -6.50 18.45 -12.37
N ALA A 94 -7.13 19.45 -11.78
CA ALA A 94 -8.07 20.31 -12.50
C ALA A 94 -7.32 21.10 -13.58
#